data_AF-A0A084A1V1-F1
#
_entry.id   AF-A0A084A1V1-F1
#
_cell.length_a   1.000
_cell.length_b   1.000
_cell.length_c   1.000
_cell.angle_alpha   90.00
_cell.angle_beta   90.00
_cell.angle_gamma   90.00
#
_symmetry.space_group_name_H-M   'P 1'
#
loop_
_entity.id
_entity.type
_entity.pdbx_description
1 polymer ?
#
loop_
_entity_poly.entity_id
_entity_poly.type
_entity_poly.pdbx_seq_one_letter_code
_entity_poly.pdbx_strand_id
1 'polypeptide(L)'
;MAEPQYLFAEIPLSRAAFDRWLKSTPPPATQWPEWSGFDLQEQEGEQSVLEALMPFFIAEQDLQRCLLLHDKQQGVLRCALWLCYEEMRQTMIEMLALLRSTAPFMTAKAQAQVQHGENCCGTLFLSRSETRWIAECEQLTFPDWANDWLSSLGDEQEESGSQWMDAKLFNQLKRRYNHYLLNASPEKPIHIKKTEYHSYGSEVVDFYGNRIPGANPLTFKRICNNYFHKIYTDGQGVWIDSDLVGLHQHKIADNISPERMQVWEIGCDDDFLLRIDNTLWFIAQDETPGPFFLRSLTIDADSFRQLTACKYADKNAVYGRYGNRGIRVVERLHPDDIVRTIDNFILTETQVFCFGKPLPGADVKSFKKLESGYYGDEYYCDEEHVWLGNHLLENLNPKTLRFFTFVESEHKLVTDGQWVYLGEQLIPEADPLTLEVLLRGMSSFWRDKSNIWYSDGKLKGADVTHNDVEIYRGSIYCRIGERIWCQHTELEDVDVDSFAITAWNQAQDKNGRFYFSRRRDYED
;
A
#
# COMPACT_ATOMS: atom_id res chain seq x y z
N MET A 1 53.32 21.55 -9.82
CA MET A 1 52.05 21.77 -10.53
C MET A 1 51.60 20.40 -10.96
N ALA A 2 50.43 19.94 -10.51
CA ALA A 2 49.93 18.63 -10.91
C ALA A 2 49.73 18.64 -12.43
N GLU A 3 50.41 17.71 -13.10
CA GLU A 3 50.35 17.53 -14.55
C GLU A 3 49.04 16.82 -14.92
N PRO A 4 48.52 17.00 -16.13
CA PRO A 4 47.15 16.64 -16.40
C PRO A 4 46.96 15.12 -16.57
N GLN A 5 46.03 14.55 -15.80
CA GLN A 5 45.70 13.12 -15.81
C GLN A 5 44.58 12.85 -16.80
N TYR A 6 44.92 12.43 -18.01
CA TYR A 6 43.91 12.09 -19.00
C TYR A 6 44.26 10.90 -19.88
N LEU A 7 43.21 10.29 -20.42
CA LEU A 7 43.25 9.23 -21.40
C LEU A 7 42.39 9.64 -22.61
N PHE A 8 42.90 9.39 -23.82
CA PHE A 8 42.16 9.55 -25.06
C PHE A 8 42.23 8.28 -25.90
N ALA A 9 41.07 7.84 -26.37
CA ALA A 9 40.94 6.69 -27.27
C ALA A 9 40.02 7.02 -28.44
N GLU A 10 40.46 6.68 -29.64
CA GLU A 10 39.61 6.59 -30.83
C GLU A 10 39.76 5.20 -31.43
N ILE A 11 38.73 4.35 -31.28
CA ILE A 11 38.79 2.93 -31.62
C ILE A 11 37.79 2.61 -32.74
N PRO A 12 38.24 2.20 -33.93
CA PRO A 12 37.35 1.77 -35.00
C PRO A 12 36.57 0.51 -34.60
N LEU A 13 35.28 0.69 -34.34
CA LEU A 13 34.41 -0.33 -33.78
C LEU A 13 32.99 -0.10 -34.31
N SER A 14 32.45 -1.05 -35.08
CA SER A 14 31.08 -0.91 -35.60
C SER A 14 30.05 -0.92 -34.45
N ARG A 15 28.86 -0.37 -34.69
CA ARG A 15 27.83 -0.34 -33.63
C ARG A 15 27.48 -1.74 -33.10
N ALA A 16 27.37 -2.72 -33.98
CA ALA A 16 27.11 -4.11 -33.61
C ALA A 16 28.29 -4.73 -32.83
N ALA A 17 29.51 -4.33 -33.13
CA ALA A 17 30.70 -4.77 -32.39
C ALA A 17 30.75 -4.15 -30.99
N PHE A 18 30.50 -2.85 -30.86
CA PHE A 18 30.35 -2.15 -29.58
C PHE A 18 29.29 -2.80 -28.69
N ASP A 19 28.11 -3.10 -29.26
CA ASP A 19 27.01 -3.73 -28.53
C ASP A 19 27.35 -5.16 -28.03
N ARG A 20 28.21 -5.90 -28.76
CA ARG A 20 28.71 -7.22 -28.32
C ARG A 20 29.80 -7.08 -27.28
N TRP A 21 30.68 -6.09 -27.42
CA TRP A 21 31.73 -5.79 -26.46
C TRP A 21 31.15 -5.44 -25.07
N LEU A 22 30.13 -4.59 -25.00
CA LEU A 22 29.45 -4.27 -23.74
C LEU A 22 28.89 -5.50 -23.00
N LYS A 23 28.53 -6.56 -23.73
CA LYS A 23 28.02 -7.82 -23.15
C LYS A 23 29.10 -8.85 -22.84
N SER A 24 30.33 -8.61 -23.27
CA SER A 24 31.44 -9.52 -23.03
C SER A 24 31.96 -9.40 -21.59
N THR A 25 32.70 -10.40 -21.15
CA THR A 25 33.37 -10.40 -19.85
C THR A 25 34.70 -9.66 -19.96
N PRO A 26 35.05 -8.74 -19.04
CA PRO A 26 36.36 -8.14 -18.98
C PRO A 26 37.44 -9.23 -18.87
N PRO A 27 38.61 -9.08 -19.52
CA PRO A 27 39.72 -10.00 -19.32
C PRO A 27 40.21 -9.89 -17.86
N PRO A 28 40.62 -11.01 -17.22
CA PRO A 28 41.17 -10.97 -15.87
C PRO A 28 42.53 -10.26 -15.85
N ALA A 29 42.85 -9.61 -14.72
CA ALA A 29 44.10 -8.89 -14.48
C ALA A 29 45.36 -9.75 -14.76
N THR A 30 45.26 -11.06 -14.55
CA THR A 30 46.33 -12.04 -14.79
C THR A 30 46.75 -12.17 -16.26
N GLN A 31 45.96 -11.64 -17.21
CA GLN A 31 46.33 -11.59 -18.63
C GLN A 31 47.20 -10.37 -18.99
N TRP A 32 47.53 -9.51 -18.02
CA TRP A 32 48.27 -8.26 -18.25
C TRP A 32 49.58 -8.22 -17.46
N PRO A 33 50.60 -8.98 -17.89
CA PRO A 33 51.89 -9.05 -17.20
C PRO A 33 52.62 -7.71 -17.16
N GLU A 34 52.34 -6.80 -18.10
CA GLU A 34 52.89 -5.44 -18.10
C GLU A 34 52.37 -4.59 -16.91
N TRP A 35 51.28 -5.03 -16.29
CA TRP A 35 50.54 -4.36 -15.23
C TRP A 35 50.52 -5.16 -13.92
N SER A 36 51.36 -6.20 -13.79
CA SER A 36 51.37 -7.13 -12.66
C SER A 36 51.77 -6.52 -11.31
N GLY A 37 52.21 -5.26 -11.29
CA GLY A 37 52.51 -4.49 -10.08
C GLY A 37 51.34 -3.63 -9.56
N PHE A 38 50.19 -3.67 -10.23
CA PHE A 38 48.98 -2.91 -9.86
C PHE A 38 47.97 -3.83 -9.17
N ASP A 39 47.33 -3.33 -8.12
CA ASP A 39 46.29 -4.04 -7.37
C ASP A 39 44.95 -3.93 -8.12
N LEU A 40 44.86 -4.64 -9.25
CA LEU A 40 43.67 -4.73 -10.06
C LEU A 40 42.63 -5.55 -9.31
N GLN A 41 41.49 -4.93 -8.95
CA GLN A 41 40.40 -5.63 -8.28
C GLN A 41 40.02 -6.89 -9.09
N GLU A 42 40.26 -8.06 -8.51
CA GLU A 42 39.63 -9.30 -8.97
C GLU A 42 38.14 -9.18 -8.65
N GLN A 43 37.34 -8.78 -9.64
CA GLN A 43 35.89 -8.81 -9.50
C GLN A 43 35.45 -10.28 -9.54
N GLU A 44 35.30 -10.90 -8.35
CA GLU A 44 34.68 -12.21 -8.20
C GLU A 44 33.22 -12.16 -8.70
N GLY A 45 33.00 -12.61 -9.94
CA GLY A 45 31.67 -12.76 -10.53
C GLY A 45 31.63 -12.54 -12.05
N GLU A 46 30.59 -13.07 -12.69
CA GLU A 46 30.29 -12.88 -14.12
C GLU A 46 29.81 -11.43 -14.41
N GLN A 47 30.63 -10.42 -14.13
CA GLN A 47 30.30 -9.03 -14.42
C GLN A 47 30.61 -8.70 -15.89
N SER A 48 29.65 -8.12 -16.60
CA SER A 48 29.83 -7.70 -18.00
C SER A 48 30.68 -6.42 -18.11
N VAL A 49 31.31 -6.16 -19.27
CA VAL A 49 32.03 -4.90 -19.53
C VAL A 49 31.13 -3.69 -19.31
N LEU A 50 29.84 -3.77 -19.68
CA LEU A 50 28.84 -2.73 -19.38
C LEU A 50 28.81 -2.39 -17.89
N GLU A 51 28.84 -3.39 -17.02
CA GLU A 51 28.78 -3.21 -15.58
C GLU A 51 30.10 -2.73 -15.01
N ALA A 52 31.24 -3.24 -15.52
CA ALA A 52 32.57 -2.78 -15.14
C ALA A 52 32.82 -1.30 -15.50
N LEU A 53 32.13 -0.78 -16.52
CA LEU A 53 32.19 0.63 -16.90
C LEU A 53 31.35 1.55 -15.99
N MET A 54 30.38 1.04 -15.23
CA MET A 54 29.46 1.90 -14.46
C MET A 54 30.12 2.77 -13.39
N PRO A 55 31.09 2.27 -12.58
CA PRO A 55 31.78 3.09 -11.58
C PRO A 55 32.38 4.38 -12.15
N PHE A 56 32.85 4.35 -13.40
CA PHE A 56 33.46 5.51 -14.04
C PHE A 56 32.50 6.69 -14.27
N PHE A 57 31.19 6.43 -14.31
CA PHE A 57 30.15 7.44 -14.57
C PHE A 57 29.39 7.89 -13.31
N ILE A 58 29.61 7.24 -12.17
CA ILE A 58 28.99 7.59 -10.87
C ILE A 58 29.95 8.23 -9.89
N ALA A 59 31.25 8.23 -10.19
CA ALA A 59 32.26 8.90 -9.38
C ALA A 59 32.01 10.42 -9.32
N GLU A 60 32.45 11.05 -8.23
CA GLU A 60 32.31 12.50 -8.03
C GLU A 60 33.00 13.25 -9.17
N GLN A 61 32.33 14.27 -9.73
CA GLN A 61 32.86 15.03 -10.88
C GLN A 61 34.17 15.76 -10.55
N ASP A 62 34.37 16.08 -9.27
CA ASP A 62 35.59 16.70 -8.76
C ASP A 62 36.76 15.71 -8.66
N LEU A 63 36.49 14.40 -8.73
CA LEU A 63 37.50 13.33 -8.75
C LEU A 63 37.75 12.80 -10.15
N GLN A 64 36.72 12.59 -10.97
CA GLN A 64 36.93 12.13 -12.34
C GLN A 64 35.80 12.50 -13.27
N ARG A 65 36.12 12.59 -14.56
CA ARG A 65 35.14 12.78 -15.63
C ARG A 65 35.40 11.77 -16.74
N CYS A 66 34.43 10.91 -17.03
CA CYS A 66 34.51 9.89 -18.06
C CYS A 66 33.52 10.18 -19.20
N LEU A 67 34.02 10.21 -20.43
CA LEU A 67 33.28 10.30 -21.67
C LEU A 67 33.48 8.99 -22.44
N LEU A 68 32.38 8.38 -22.89
CA LEU A 68 32.44 7.16 -23.70
C LEU A 68 31.26 7.15 -24.68
N LEU A 69 31.54 7.49 -25.94
CA LEU A 69 30.53 7.68 -26.98
C LEU A 69 30.83 6.82 -28.20
N HIS A 70 29.78 6.15 -28.70
CA HIS A 70 29.85 5.44 -29.97
C HIS A 70 29.27 6.31 -31.09
N ASP A 71 30.13 6.69 -32.04
CA ASP A 71 29.72 7.36 -33.27
C ASP A 71 29.21 6.32 -34.27
N LYS A 72 27.89 6.29 -34.47
CA LYS A 72 27.22 5.35 -35.38
C LYS A 72 27.54 5.61 -36.85
N GLN A 73 27.79 6.86 -37.22
CA GLN A 73 28.03 7.24 -38.62
C GLN A 73 29.45 6.89 -39.03
N GLN A 74 30.42 7.22 -38.17
CA GLN A 74 31.83 6.96 -38.43
C GLN A 74 32.24 5.52 -38.05
N GLY A 75 31.45 4.84 -37.21
CA GLY A 75 31.76 3.48 -36.76
C GLY A 75 32.95 3.45 -35.81
N VAL A 76 33.00 4.40 -34.88
CA VAL A 76 34.13 4.66 -33.99
C VAL A 76 33.64 4.79 -32.55
N LEU A 77 34.36 4.19 -31.62
CA LEU A 77 34.20 4.41 -30.19
C LEU A 77 35.22 5.46 -29.75
N ARG A 78 34.74 6.57 -29.17
CA ARG A 78 35.60 7.60 -28.56
C ARG A 78 35.50 7.51 -27.05
N CYS A 79 36.65 7.57 -26.39
CA CYS A 79 36.74 7.66 -24.94
C CYS A 79 37.65 8.83 -24.56
N ALA A 80 37.21 9.60 -23.57
CA ALA A 80 38.09 10.48 -22.82
C ALA A 80 37.86 10.25 -21.33
N LEU A 81 38.92 10.20 -20.54
CA LEU A 81 38.84 10.12 -19.10
C LEU A 81 39.77 11.18 -18.52
N TRP A 82 39.27 12.00 -17.60
CA TRP A 82 40.05 12.92 -16.79
C TRP A 82 39.99 12.47 -15.34
N LEU A 83 41.13 12.46 -14.68
CA LEU A 83 41.24 12.18 -13.26
C LEU A 83 41.72 13.49 -12.58
N CYS A 84 41.01 13.90 -11.54
CA CYS A 84 41.11 15.20 -10.89
C CYS A 84 41.59 14.99 -9.45
N TYR A 85 42.81 15.45 -9.14
CA TYR A 85 43.47 15.38 -7.82
C TYR A 85 43.70 13.95 -7.28
N GLU A 86 44.85 13.73 -6.61
CA GLU A 86 45.36 12.43 -6.09
C GLU A 86 45.94 11.44 -7.14
N GLU A 87 46.61 10.38 -6.67
CA GLU A 87 47.20 9.32 -7.51
C GLU A 87 46.14 8.26 -7.88
N MET A 88 45.33 8.53 -8.90
CA MET A 88 44.29 7.60 -9.40
C MET A 88 44.80 6.67 -10.52
N ARG A 89 46.06 6.23 -10.39
CA ARG A 89 46.75 5.36 -11.34
C ARG A 89 45.97 4.07 -11.62
N GLN A 90 45.40 3.48 -10.56
CA GLN A 90 44.62 2.25 -10.63
C GLN A 90 43.40 2.38 -11.56
N THR A 91 42.61 3.44 -11.37
CA THR A 91 41.44 3.79 -12.20
C THR A 91 41.81 3.92 -13.68
N MET A 92 42.96 4.53 -13.98
CA MET A 92 43.44 4.67 -15.36
C MET A 92 43.79 3.32 -15.99
N ILE A 93 44.48 2.43 -15.26
CA ILE A 93 44.80 1.08 -15.73
C ILE A 93 43.53 0.25 -15.95
N GLU A 94 42.54 0.35 -15.07
CA GLU A 94 41.25 -0.33 -15.23
C GLU A 94 40.49 0.12 -16.48
N MET A 95 40.49 1.42 -16.79
CA MET A 95 39.92 1.91 -18.05
C MET A 95 40.69 1.39 -19.28
N LEU A 96 42.03 1.40 -19.24
CA LEU A 96 42.87 0.88 -20.33
C LEU A 96 42.62 -0.61 -20.59
N ALA A 97 42.48 -1.37 -19.53
CA ALA A 97 42.09 -2.77 -19.55
C ALA A 97 40.76 -3.01 -20.27
N LEU A 98 39.73 -2.24 -19.91
CA LEU A 98 38.43 -2.31 -20.56
C LEU A 98 38.54 -1.93 -22.04
N LEU A 99 39.25 -0.85 -22.38
CA LEU A 99 39.45 -0.45 -23.77
C LEU A 99 40.28 -1.46 -24.58
N ARG A 100 41.28 -2.11 -23.98
CA ARG A 100 42.05 -3.20 -24.61
C ARG A 100 41.16 -4.36 -25.04
N SER A 101 40.16 -4.69 -24.23
CA SER A 101 39.21 -5.77 -24.52
C SER A 101 38.31 -5.52 -25.73
N THR A 102 38.34 -4.32 -26.33
CA THR A 102 37.69 -4.03 -27.62
C THR A 102 38.38 -4.72 -28.79
N ALA A 103 39.68 -5.06 -28.67
CA ALA A 103 40.50 -5.56 -29.77
C ALA A 103 39.87 -6.73 -30.56
N PRO A 104 39.36 -7.81 -29.94
CA PRO A 104 38.74 -8.92 -30.67
C PRO A 104 37.51 -8.53 -31.51
N PHE A 105 36.88 -7.40 -31.19
CA PHE A 105 35.69 -6.87 -31.83
C PHE A 105 36.00 -5.88 -32.96
N MET A 106 37.24 -5.40 -33.08
CA MET A 106 37.68 -4.49 -34.13
C MET A 106 37.64 -5.15 -35.52
N THR A 107 37.59 -4.32 -36.58
CA THR A 107 37.68 -4.83 -37.95
C THR A 107 39.11 -5.31 -38.26
N ALA A 108 39.26 -6.30 -39.14
CA ALA A 108 40.53 -7.03 -39.33
C ALA A 108 41.73 -6.17 -39.80
N LYS A 109 41.47 -5.01 -40.41
CA LYS A 109 42.51 -4.08 -40.89
C LYS A 109 42.61 -2.79 -40.06
N ALA A 110 41.75 -2.62 -39.06
CA ALA A 110 41.76 -1.43 -38.23
C ALA A 110 42.89 -1.49 -37.21
N GLN A 111 43.48 -0.33 -36.96
CA GLN A 111 44.38 -0.09 -35.86
C GLN A 111 43.82 1.07 -35.04
N ALA A 112 44.04 1.02 -33.73
CA ALA A 112 43.71 2.11 -32.82
C ALA A 112 44.85 2.34 -31.85
N GLN A 113 44.89 3.54 -31.30
CA GLN A 113 45.83 3.91 -30.25
C GLN A 113 45.04 4.51 -29.09
N VAL A 114 45.41 4.13 -27.88
CA VAL A 114 44.92 4.76 -26.65
C VAL A 114 46.13 5.39 -25.98
N GLN A 115 46.10 6.72 -25.88
CA GLN A 115 47.13 7.51 -25.22
C GLN A 115 46.65 7.85 -23.81
N HIS A 116 47.54 7.75 -22.83
CA HIS A 116 47.24 8.05 -21.43
C HIS A 116 48.49 8.54 -20.71
N GLY A 117 48.31 9.38 -19.68
CA GLY A 117 49.46 9.93 -18.95
C GLY A 117 49.16 10.51 -17.57
N GLU A 118 50.14 10.30 -16.69
CA GLU A 118 50.58 11.14 -15.56
C GLU A 118 51.70 10.37 -14.81
N ASN A 119 51.39 9.18 -14.29
CA ASN A 119 52.29 8.35 -13.46
C ASN A 119 52.60 6.95 -14.06
N CYS A 120 51.90 6.61 -15.12
CA CYS A 120 52.05 5.40 -15.91
C CYS A 120 51.89 5.73 -17.40
N CYS A 121 52.58 6.76 -17.91
CA CYS A 121 52.38 7.17 -19.30
C CYS A 121 52.66 6.03 -20.28
N GLY A 122 51.90 6.01 -21.37
CA GLY A 122 52.11 5.01 -22.38
C GLY A 122 51.13 5.09 -23.53
N THR A 123 51.41 4.27 -24.54
CA THR A 123 50.52 4.10 -25.68
C THR A 123 50.13 2.64 -25.81
N LEU A 124 48.83 2.39 -25.78
CA LEU A 124 48.26 1.08 -26.06
C LEU A 124 47.86 1.02 -27.54
N PHE A 125 48.54 0.17 -28.29
CA PHE A 125 48.21 -0.16 -29.67
C PHE A 125 47.24 -1.32 -29.72
N LEU A 126 46.15 -1.15 -30.45
CA LEU A 126 45.10 -2.15 -30.61
C LEU A 126 44.94 -2.52 -32.09
N SER A 127 44.87 -3.81 -32.33
CA SER A 127 44.40 -4.41 -33.58
C SER A 127 43.58 -5.65 -33.24
N ARG A 128 42.87 -6.21 -34.23
CA ARG A 128 42.05 -7.40 -33.99
C ARG A 128 42.86 -8.63 -33.50
N SER A 129 44.09 -8.78 -33.98
CA SER A 129 44.94 -9.96 -33.72
C SER A 129 46.00 -9.73 -32.65
N GLU A 130 46.30 -8.48 -32.32
CA GLU A 130 47.42 -8.13 -31.45
C GLU A 130 47.12 -6.83 -30.68
N THR A 131 47.49 -6.84 -29.39
CA THR A 131 47.49 -5.65 -28.53
C THR A 131 48.88 -5.49 -27.96
N ARG A 132 49.45 -4.29 -28.01
CA ARG A 132 50.79 -3.99 -27.49
C ARG A 132 50.78 -2.70 -26.70
N TRP A 133 51.30 -2.73 -25.48
CA TRP A 133 51.48 -1.53 -24.65
C TRP A 133 52.96 -1.15 -24.60
N ILE A 134 53.25 0.15 -24.69
CA ILE A 134 54.60 0.69 -24.48
C ILE A 134 54.55 1.79 -23.42
N ALA A 135 55.60 1.85 -22.59
CA ALA A 135 55.74 2.83 -21.50
C ALA A 135 56.23 4.22 -21.97
N GLU A 136 56.38 4.43 -23.28
CA GLU A 136 56.78 5.71 -23.88
C GLU A 136 55.55 6.38 -24.48
N CYS A 137 55.35 7.66 -24.17
CA CYS A 137 54.41 8.54 -24.85
C CYS A 137 55.21 9.68 -25.50
N GLU A 138 55.23 9.73 -26.83
CA GLU A 138 55.70 10.93 -27.54
C GLU A 138 54.77 12.07 -27.13
N GLN A 139 55.28 13.08 -26.41
CA GLN A 139 54.58 14.27 -25.89
C GLN A 139 53.07 14.10 -25.67
N LEU A 140 52.65 13.94 -24.41
CA LEU A 140 51.23 13.88 -24.05
C LEU A 140 50.52 15.20 -24.43
N THR A 141 49.99 15.24 -25.65
CA THR A 141 49.21 16.35 -26.21
C THR A 141 47.79 15.87 -26.44
N PHE A 142 46.85 16.81 -26.43
CA PHE A 142 45.50 16.53 -26.89
C PHE A 142 45.56 16.17 -28.38
N PRO A 143 45.11 14.98 -28.79
CA PRO A 143 45.04 14.66 -30.21
C PRO A 143 44.16 15.68 -30.93
N ASP A 144 44.52 16.06 -32.16
CA ASP A 144 43.74 17.04 -32.95
C ASP A 144 42.26 16.64 -33.05
N TRP A 145 42.00 15.34 -33.26
CA TRP A 145 40.63 14.80 -33.31
C TRP A 145 39.88 14.98 -31.98
N ALA A 146 40.57 14.96 -30.84
CA ALA A 146 39.95 15.07 -29.52
C ALA A 146 39.50 16.50 -29.25
N ASN A 147 40.30 17.50 -29.66
CA ASN A 147 39.91 18.91 -29.55
C ASN A 147 38.67 19.23 -30.39
N ASP A 148 38.64 18.75 -31.64
CA ASP A 148 37.49 18.92 -32.53
C ASP A 148 36.25 18.19 -32.00
N TRP A 149 36.43 16.96 -31.51
CA TRP A 149 35.36 16.18 -30.93
C TRP A 149 34.77 16.84 -29.68
N LEU A 150 35.59 17.27 -28.72
CA LEU A 150 35.11 17.91 -27.50
C LEU A 150 34.42 19.24 -27.80
N SER A 151 34.96 20.03 -28.72
CA SER A 151 34.32 21.27 -29.17
C SER A 151 32.96 21.03 -29.84
N SER A 152 32.78 19.88 -30.51
CA SER A 152 31.52 19.52 -31.15
C SER A 152 30.40 19.10 -30.19
N LEU A 153 30.72 18.78 -28.93
CA LEU A 153 29.75 18.29 -27.95
C LEU A 153 28.97 19.43 -27.26
N GLY A 154 29.31 20.70 -27.50
CA GLY A 154 28.61 21.87 -26.96
C GLY A 154 29.02 22.28 -25.54
N ASP A 155 28.51 23.41 -25.05
CA ASP A 155 28.83 23.95 -23.72
C ASP A 155 28.25 23.08 -22.58
N GLU A 156 29.02 22.92 -21.51
CA GLU A 156 28.73 22.07 -20.34
C GLU A 156 27.44 22.43 -19.56
N GLN A 157 26.77 23.54 -19.91
CA GLN A 157 25.64 24.09 -19.13
C GLN A 157 24.29 23.40 -19.40
N GLU A 158 24.14 22.57 -20.44
CA GLU A 158 22.93 21.76 -20.61
C GLU A 158 23.03 20.45 -19.81
N GLU A 159 22.24 20.36 -18.72
CA GLU A 159 22.17 19.29 -17.71
C GLU A 159 21.70 17.90 -18.23
N SER A 160 22.12 17.51 -19.43
CA SER A 160 21.82 16.22 -20.03
C SER A 160 23.11 15.39 -20.07
N GLY A 161 23.34 14.57 -19.04
CA GLY A 161 24.40 13.55 -19.04
C GLY A 161 24.34 12.56 -20.23
N SER A 162 23.31 12.65 -21.08
CA SER A 162 23.19 11.89 -22.32
C SER A 162 24.12 12.35 -23.44
N GLN A 163 24.71 13.54 -23.35
CA GLN A 163 25.64 14.05 -24.37
C GLN A 163 27.07 13.49 -24.22
N TRP A 164 27.43 12.98 -23.04
CA TRP A 164 28.79 12.54 -22.69
C TRP A 164 28.94 11.00 -22.61
N MET A 165 27.84 10.26 -22.68
CA MET A 165 27.80 8.80 -22.54
C MET A 165 26.86 8.14 -23.53
N ASP A 166 27.25 6.98 -24.09
CA ASP A 166 26.41 6.25 -25.05
C ASP A 166 25.02 5.94 -24.46
N ALA A 167 23.99 6.08 -25.28
CA ALA A 167 22.60 5.91 -24.86
C ALA A 167 22.32 4.57 -24.14
N LYS A 168 23.02 3.47 -24.48
CA LYS A 168 22.86 2.19 -23.75
C LYS A 168 23.43 2.25 -22.34
N LEU A 169 24.62 2.83 -22.18
CA LEU A 169 25.25 3.05 -20.88
C LEU A 169 24.40 4.02 -20.05
N PHE A 170 23.96 5.13 -20.63
CA PHE A 170 23.07 6.10 -19.95
C PHE A 170 21.74 5.49 -19.52
N ASN A 171 21.12 4.65 -20.35
CA ASN A 171 19.89 3.95 -19.97
C ASN A 171 20.12 2.93 -18.85
N GLN A 172 21.26 2.24 -18.84
CA GLN A 172 21.63 1.34 -17.75
C GLN A 172 21.89 2.10 -16.45
N LEU A 173 22.61 3.22 -16.51
CA LEU A 173 22.88 4.09 -15.38
C LEU A 173 21.58 4.59 -14.74
N LYS A 174 20.67 5.14 -15.56
CA LYS A 174 19.35 5.61 -15.11
C LYS A 174 18.55 4.54 -14.38
N ARG A 175 18.61 3.29 -14.87
CA ARG A 175 17.86 2.16 -14.30
C ARG A 175 18.48 1.60 -13.03
N ARG A 176 19.80 1.41 -13.02
CA ARG A 176 20.50 0.72 -11.94
C ARG A 176 20.76 1.63 -10.74
N TYR A 177 21.05 2.91 -10.97
CA TYR A 177 21.49 3.82 -9.92
C TYR A 177 20.51 4.96 -9.64
N ASN A 178 19.31 4.93 -10.23
CA ASN A 178 18.33 6.01 -10.10
C ASN A 178 18.96 7.40 -10.33
N HIS A 179 19.84 7.53 -11.32
CA HIS A 179 20.72 8.70 -11.56
C HIS A 179 20.04 10.07 -11.39
N TYR A 180 18.78 10.19 -11.81
CA TYR A 180 18.02 11.42 -11.60
C TYR A 180 17.84 11.74 -10.11
N LEU A 181 17.41 10.78 -9.30
CA LEU A 181 17.18 10.98 -7.87
C LEU A 181 18.46 11.40 -7.13
N LEU A 182 19.64 10.95 -7.55
CA LEU A 182 20.95 11.34 -7.01
C LEU A 182 21.33 12.79 -7.35
N ASN A 183 20.99 13.25 -8.56
CA ASN A 183 21.31 14.60 -9.04
C ASN A 183 20.17 15.59 -8.79
N ALA A 184 19.15 15.20 -8.03
CA ALA A 184 18.11 16.12 -7.64
C ALA A 184 18.68 17.15 -6.65
N SER A 185 18.12 18.35 -6.64
CA SER A 185 18.50 19.43 -5.72
C SER A 185 17.26 20.15 -5.20
N PRO A 186 17.37 21.01 -4.18
CA PRO A 186 16.26 21.85 -3.73
C PRO A 186 15.66 22.73 -4.84
N GLU A 187 16.48 23.20 -5.79
CA GLU A 187 16.06 24.02 -6.94
C GLU A 187 15.39 23.18 -8.03
N LYS A 188 15.77 21.90 -8.14
CA LYS A 188 15.26 20.96 -9.14
C LYS A 188 14.91 19.61 -8.50
N PRO A 189 13.84 19.55 -7.71
CA PRO A 189 13.46 18.33 -7.02
C PRO A 189 12.88 17.30 -7.96
N ILE A 190 13.09 16.03 -7.62
CA ILE A 190 12.60 14.92 -8.44
C ILE A 190 11.62 14.08 -7.66
N HIS A 191 10.42 13.92 -8.22
CA HIS A 191 9.35 13.12 -7.63
C HIS A 191 9.77 11.65 -7.45
N ILE A 192 9.61 11.13 -6.23
CA ILE A 192 9.81 9.71 -5.94
C ILE A 192 8.54 8.96 -6.32
N LYS A 193 8.67 8.11 -7.34
CA LYS A 193 7.53 7.45 -7.99
C LYS A 193 6.66 6.68 -6.99
N LYS A 194 5.33 6.82 -7.14
CA LYS A 194 4.28 6.21 -6.28
C LYS A 194 4.28 6.68 -4.82
N THR A 195 4.85 7.85 -4.55
CA THR A 195 4.81 8.50 -3.24
C THR A 195 4.36 9.95 -3.38
N GLU A 196 4.13 10.62 -2.26
CA GLU A 196 3.86 12.05 -2.15
C GLU A 196 5.17 12.88 -2.02
N TYR A 197 6.31 12.20 -2.02
CA TYR A 197 7.62 12.74 -1.68
C TYR A 197 8.50 12.98 -2.92
N HIS A 198 9.49 13.85 -2.74
CA HIS A 198 10.51 14.19 -3.72
C HIS A 198 11.90 13.90 -3.13
N SER A 199 12.89 13.76 -4.02
CA SER A 199 14.31 13.71 -3.67
C SER A 199 14.94 15.08 -3.90
N TYR A 200 15.80 15.50 -2.97
CA TYR A 200 16.79 16.58 -3.14
C TYR A 200 18.21 16.01 -3.29
N GLY A 201 18.34 14.80 -3.84
CA GLY A 201 19.63 14.12 -4.02
C GLY A 201 19.87 13.11 -2.91
N SER A 202 20.22 13.62 -1.73
CA SER A 202 20.50 12.82 -0.52
C SER A 202 19.34 12.80 0.48
N GLU A 203 18.30 13.62 0.28
CA GLU A 203 17.20 13.79 1.23
C GLU A 203 15.84 13.47 0.58
N VAL A 204 14.95 12.85 1.35
CA VAL A 204 13.52 12.71 1.01
C VAL A 204 12.76 13.87 1.62
N VAL A 205 11.95 14.57 0.81
CA VAL A 205 11.19 15.75 1.23
C VAL A 205 9.74 15.72 0.77
N ASP A 206 8.84 16.32 1.55
CA ASP A 206 7.45 16.50 1.15
C ASP A 206 7.29 17.68 0.16
N PHE A 207 6.04 17.96 -0.24
CA PHE A 207 5.72 19.07 -1.14
C PHE A 207 6.06 20.47 -0.57
N TYR A 208 6.13 20.60 0.75
CA TYR A 208 6.47 21.85 1.44
C TYR A 208 7.97 21.99 1.74
N GLY A 209 8.78 20.99 1.36
CA GLY A 209 10.23 20.96 1.63
C GLY A 209 10.60 20.45 3.01
N ASN A 210 9.66 19.89 3.78
CA ASN A 210 9.98 19.25 5.07
C ASN A 210 10.67 17.91 4.80
N ARG A 211 11.77 17.66 5.52
CA ARG A 211 12.64 16.49 5.33
C ARG A 211 12.16 15.32 6.16
N ILE A 212 12.20 14.11 5.60
CA ILE A 212 12.11 12.87 6.36
C ILE A 212 13.51 12.52 6.89
N PRO A 213 13.79 12.64 8.20
CA PRO A 213 15.15 12.46 8.71
C PRO A 213 15.67 11.03 8.49
N GLY A 214 16.82 10.92 7.83
CA GLY A 214 17.53 9.66 7.61
C GLY A 214 16.93 8.73 6.56
N ALA A 215 15.90 9.17 5.81
CA ALA A 215 15.32 8.36 4.74
C ALA A 215 16.19 8.42 3.48
N ASN A 216 16.53 7.25 2.92
CA ASN A 216 17.29 7.15 1.68
C ASN A 216 16.38 7.28 0.44
N PRO A 217 16.50 8.36 -0.37
CA PRO A 217 15.62 8.58 -1.52
C PRO A 217 15.73 7.52 -2.62
N LEU A 218 16.82 6.76 -2.68
CA LEU A 218 17.04 5.75 -3.71
C LEU A 218 16.21 4.48 -3.47
N THR A 219 15.90 4.20 -2.22
CA THR A 219 15.16 3.01 -1.78
C THR A 219 13.81 3.35 -1.16
N PHE A 220 13.54 4.63 -0.92
CA PHE A 220 12.29 5.13 -0.38
C PHE A 220 11.09 4.76 -1.27
N LYS A 221 10.09 4.13 -0.66
CA LYS A 221 8.87 3.71 -1.33
C LYS A 221 7.72 3.63 -0.34
N ARG A 222 6.51 3.80 -0.86
CA ARG A 222 5.28 3.48 -0.12
C ARG A 222 5.05 1.97 -0.15
N ILE A 223 4.77 1.39 1.01
CA ILE A 223 4.48 -0.05 1.13
C ILE A 223 2.98 -0.31 1.16
N CYS A 224 2.19 0.61 1.71
CA CYS A 224 0.74 0.53 1.71
C CYS A 224 0.09 1.88 2.01
N ASN A 225 -1.19 2.00 1.68
CA ASN A 225 -2.02 3.13 2.05
C ASN A 225 -3.51 2.76 2.09
N ASN A 226 -4.26 3.40 2.96
CA ASN A 226 -5.73 3.44 2.93
C ASN A 226 -6.21 4.91 2.92
N TYR A 227 -7.46 5.18 3.27
CA TYR A 227 -8.02 6.54 3.27
C TYR A 227 -7.33 7.48 4.26
N PHE A 228 -6.86 6.97 5.41
CA PHE A 228 -6.31 7.79 6.50
C PHE A 228 -4.80 7.66 6.68
N HIS A 229 -4.20 6.55 6.23
CA HIS A 229 -2.84 6.17 6.60
C HIS A 229 -2.01 5.81 5.38
N LYS A 230 -0.73 6.20 5.39
CA LYS A 230 0.26 5.84 4.38
C LYS A 230 1.53 5.38 5.10
N ILE A 231 2.07 4.24 4.71
CA ILE A 231 3.29 3.69 5.30
C ILE A 231 4.39 3.66 4.25
N TYR A 232 5.58 4.06 4.65
CA TYR A 232 6.75 4.14 3.79
C TYR A 232 7.94 3.42 4.41
N THR A 233 8.87 2.98 3.56
CA THR A 233 10.16 2.44 3.96
C THR A 233 11.21 2.82 2.93
N ASP A 234 12.45 2.96 3.37
CA ASP A 234 13.65 2.99 2.53
C ASP A 234 14.47 1.69 2.65
N GLY A 235 13.90 0.67 3.29
CA GLY A 235 14.56 -0.59 3.57
C GLY A 235 15.44 -0.61 4.82
N GLN A 236 15.55 0.50 5.56
CA GLN A 236 16.15 0.54 6.91
C GLN A 236 15.19 1.15 7.94
N GLY A 237 14.44 2.18 7.56
CA GLY A 237 13.43 2.82 8.39
C GLY A 237 12.00 2.55 7.92
N VAL A 238 11.05 2.80 8.81
CA VAL A 238 9.61 2.82 8.50
C VAL A 238 8.99 4.08 9.04
N TRP A 239 8.20 4.74 8.19
CA TRP A 239 7.50 5.98 8.51
C TRP A 239 6.00 5.84 8.24
N ILE A 240 5.20 6.55 9.04
CA ILE A 240 3.75 6.66 8.86
C ILE A 240 3.34 8.12 8.70
N ASP A 241 2.51 8.37 7.70
CA ASP A 241 1.64 9.53 7.63
C ASP A 241 0.23 9.09 7.98
N SER A 242 -0.43 9.79 8.89
CA SER A 242 -1.79 9.51 9.31
C SER A 242 -2.55 10.78 9.63
N ASP A 243 -3.47 11.15 8.74
CA ASP A 243 -4.34 12.32 8.90
C ASP A 243 -5.27 12.17 10.11
N LEU A 244 -5.72 10.94 10.38
CA LEU A 244 -6.61 10.63 11.51
C LEU A 244 -6.01 10.95 12.89
N VAL A 245 -4.68 10.86 13.03
CA VAL A 245 -3.98 11.09 14.31
C VAL A 245 -2.98 12.25 14.23
N GLY A 246 -2.99 13.02 13.13
CA GLY A 246 -2.10 14.16 12.92
C GLY A 246 -0.61 13.80 12.91
N LEU A 247 -0.25 12.59 12.46
CA LEU A 247 1.14 12.18 12.33
C LEU A 247 1.60 12.39 10.89
N HIS A 248 2.71 13.11 10.71
CA HIS A 248 3.35 13.30 9.40
C HIS A 248 4.84 13.00 9.55
N GLN A 249 5.38 12.19 8.65
CA GLN A 249 6.80 11.79 8.61
C GLN A 249 7.23 11.09 9.90
N HIS A 250 6.30 10.45 10.60
CA HIS A 250 6.56 9.88 11.91
C HIS A 250 7.28 8.53 11.77
N LYS A 251 8.52 8.45 12.25
CA LYS A 251 9.33 7.23 12.20
C LYS A 251 8.90 6.26 13.30
N ILE A 252 8.50 5.05 12.91
CA ILE A 252 8.04 3.99 13.83
C ILE A 252 9.05 2.87 14.02
N ALA A 253 10.01 2.74 13.09
CA ALA A 253 11.10 1.78 13.19
C ALA A 253 12.35 2.26 12.45
N ASP A 254 13.51 1.74 12.88
CA ASP A 254 14.81 2.03 12.30
C ASP A 254 15.72 0.80 12.36
N ASN A 255 16.73 0.75 11.48
CA ASN A 255 17.66 -0.38 11.35
C ASN A 255 16.96 -1.73 11.16
N ILE A 256 15.83 -1.75 10.46
CA ILE A 256 15.10 -2.98 10.11
C ILE A 256 15.24 -3.29 8.63
N SER A 257 15.32 -4.57 8.28
CA SER A 257 15.23 -4.99 6.89
C SER A 257 13.77 -5.23 6.45
N PRO A 258 13.42 -5.06 5.17
CA PRO A 258 12.04 -5.17 4.68
C PRO A 258 11.32 -6.46 5.04
N GLU A 259 12.04 -7.58 5.08
CA GLU A 259 11.50 -8.92 5.41
C GLU A 259 11.05 -9.07 6.87
N ARG A 260 11.50 -8.17 7.76
CA ARG A 260 11.09 -8.13 9.17
C ARG A 260 9.71 -7.50 9.37
N MET A 261 9.13 -6.98 8.29
CA MET A 261 7.86 -6.27 8.27
C MET A 261 6.78 -7.06 7.53
N GLN A 262 5.55 -7.01 8.03
CA GLN A 262 4.39 -7.59 7.38
C GLN A 262 3.17 -6.70 7.60
N VAL A 263 2.46 -6.35 6.52
CA VAL A 263 1.20 -5.63 6.62
C VAL A 263 0.05 -6.63 6.57
N TRP A 264 -0.85 -6.55 7.55
CA TRP A 264 -1.90 -7.56 7.74
C TRP A 264 -3.27 -7.11 7.20
N GLU A 265 -3.61 -5.82 7.30
CA GLU A 265 -4.92 -5.28 6.90
C GLU A 265 -4.73 -3.92 6.21
N ILE A 266 -5.27 -3.76 4.98
CA ILE A 266 -5.11 -2.54 4.15
C ILE A 266 -6.20 -2.36 3.06
N GLY A 267 -7.40 -2.89 3.22
CA GLY A 267 -8.56 -2.47 2.43
C GLY A 267 -8.88 -0.98 2.62
N CYS A 268 -9.64 -0.40 1.69
CA CYS A 268 -10.20 0.95 1.88
C CYS A 268 -11.07 1.03 3.14
N ASP A 269 -11.66 -0.10 3.53
CA ASP A 269 -12.49 -0.29 4.71
C ASP A 269 -11.77 -1.06 5.83
N ASP A 270 -10.51 -1.50 5.61
CA ASP A 270 -9.75 -2.23 6.64
C ASP A 270 -8.87 -1.29 7.47
N ASP A 271 -8.77 -1.63 8.75
CA ASP A 271 -7.98 -0.89 9.74
C ASP A 271 -6.48 -1.06 9.52
N PHE A 272 -5.69 -0.05 9.89
CA PHE A 272 -4.23 -0.12 9.89
C PHE A 272 -3.72 -1.19 10.87
N LEU A 273 -2.99 -2.19 10.35
CA LEU A 273 -2.30 -3.22 11.15
C LEU A 273 -0.95 -3.60 10.53
N LEU A 274 0.14 -3.23 11.20
CA LEU A 274 1.50 -3.44 10.73
C LEU A 274 2.33 -4.20 11.77
N ARG A 275 2.88 -5.35 11.38
CA ARG A 275 3.87 -6.07 12.18
C ARG A 275 5.28 -5.63 11.77
N ILE A 276 6.09 -5.24 12.75
CA ILE A 276 7.54 -5.06 12.63
C ILE A 276 8.17 -5.87 13.76
N ASP A 277 8.89 -6.94 13.42
CA ASP A 277 9.42 -7.87 14.42
C ASP A 277 8.35 -8.32 15.41
N ASN A 278 8.69 -8.34 16.70
CA ASN A 278 7.83 -8.66 17.84
C ASN A 278 6.91 -7.50 18.23
N THR A 279 6.68 -6.52 17.35
CA THR A 279 5.82 -5.36 17.62
C THR A 279 4.72 -5.24 16.57
N LEU A 280 3.47 -5.26 17.03
CA LEU A 280 2.29 -5.03 16.23
C LEU A 280 1.81 -3.59 16.42
N TRP A 281 1.81 -2.80 15.36
CA TRP A 281 1.37 -1.40 15.34
C TRP A 281 -0.05 -1.29 14.79
N PHE A 282 -0.88 -0.48 15.45
CA PHE A 282 -2.26 -0.22 15.05
C PHE A 282 -2.73 1.16 15.55
N ILE A 283 -3.88 1.63 15.07
CA ILE A 283 -4.52 2.86 15.55
C ILE A 283 -5.66 2.50 16.52
N ALA A 284 -5.79 3.23 17.62
CA ALA A 284 -6.79 2.97 18.64
C ALA A 284 -7.15 4.21 19.47
N GLN A 285 -8.35 4.18 20.05
CA GLN A 285 -8.80 5.05 21.15
C GLN A 285 -8.53 4.36 22.49
N ASP A 286 -8.18 5.13 23.51
CA ASP A 286 -8.09 4.61 24.88
C ASP A 286 -9.50 4.50 25.50
N GLU A 287 -10.37 5.47 25.21
CA GLU A 287 -11.78 5.51 25.62
C GLU A 287 -12.67 5.87 24.42
N THR A 288 -13.89 5.34 24.37
CA THR A 288 -14.82 5.58 23.26
C THR A 288 -16.08 6.27 23.78
N PRO A 289 -16.43 7.48 23.27
CA PRO A 289 -15.73 8.23 22.22
C PRO A 289 -14.46 8.94 22.73
N GLY A 290 -13.41 9.01 21.90
CA GLY A 290 -12.15 9.69 22.24
C GLY A 290 -11.23 9.88 21.03
N PRO A 291 -10.10 10.61 21.18
CA PRO A 291 -9.13 10.77 20.10
C PRO A 291 -8.44 9.44 19.78
N PHE A 292 -8.06 9.28 18.51
CA PHE A 292 -7.26 8.14 18.06
C PHE A 292 -5.77 8.39 18.27
N PHE A 293 -5.03 7.31 18.45
CA PHE A 293 -3.58 7.33 18.61
C PHE A 293 -2.93 6.13 17.94
N LEU A 294 -1.66 6.29 17.57
CA LEU A 294 -0.79 5.16 17.26
C LEU A 294 -0.48 4.38 18.56
N ARG A 295 -0.68 3.07 18.50
CA ARG A 295 -0.46 2.12 19.59
C ARG A 295 0.34 0.94 19.08
N SER A 296 0.93 0.22 20.01
CA SER A 296 1.63 -1.02 19.73
C SER A 296 1.42 -2.08 20.80
N LEU A 297 1.62 -3.34 20.42
CA LEU A 297 1.64 -4.49 21.31
C LEU A 297 2.86 -5.36 21.04
N THR A 298 3.39 -5.98 22.08
CA THR A 298 4.41 -7.02 21.95
C THR A 298 3.74 -8.35 21.58
N ILE A 299 4.31 -9.02 20.57
CA ILE A 299 3.89 -10.32 20.07
C ILE A 299 5.12 -11.22 19.87
N ASP A 300 4.92 -12.52 19.71
CA ASP A 300 5.92 -13.44 19.16
C ASP A 300 5.75 -13.53 17.64
N ALA A 301 6.65 -12.87 16.90
CA ALA A 301 6.54 -12.71 15.46
C ALA A 301 6.55 -14.03 14.67
N ASP A 302 7.24 -15.05 15.19
CA ASP A 302 7.43 -16.34 14.52
C ASP A 302 6.17 -17.21 14.57
N SER A 303 5.37 -17.07 15.63
CA SER A 303 4.13 -17.84 15.82
C SER A 303 2.85 -17.03 15.61
N PHE A 304 2.96 -15.72 15.38
CA PHE A 304 1.83 -14.82 15.16
C PHE A 304 1.04 -15.19 13.89
N ARG A 305 -0.26 -15.40 14.04
CA ARG A 305 -1.17 -15.83 12.99
C ARG A 305 -2.56 -15.22 13.16
N GLN A 306 -3.27 -15.05 12.05
CA GLN A 306 -4.69 -14.69 12.08
C GLN A 306 -5.54 -15.93 12.33
N LEU A 307 -6.53 -15.79 13.22
CA LEU A 307 -7.53 -16.82 13.52
C LEU A 307 -8.81 -16.58 12.74
N THR A 308 -9.32 -15.34 12.80
CA THR A 308 -10.47 -14.85 12.02
C THR A 308 -10.23 -13.39 11.64
N ALA A 309 -11.13 -12.76 10.88
CA ALA A 309 -10.97 -11.38 10.42
C ALA A 309 -10.54 -10.42 11.55
N CYS A 310 -11.12 -10.54 12.74
CA CYS A 310 -10.87 -9.64 13.87
C CYS A 310 -10.05 -10.26 15.02
N LYS A 311 -9.36 -11.40 14.78
CA LYS A 311 -8.68 -12.16 15.85
C LYS A 311 -7.36 -12.74 15.40
N TYR A 312 -6.40 -12.70 16.32
CA TYR A 312 -5.03 -13.13 16.10
C TYR A 312 -4.55 -13.93 17.30
N ALA A 313 -3.50 -14.72 17.13
CA ALA A 313 -2.81 -15.37 18.23
C ALA A 313 -1.34 -15.56 17.89
N ASP A 314 -0.50 -15.61 18.91
CA ASP A 314 0.84 -16.17 18.84
C ASP A 314 0.94 -17.39 19.77
N LYS A 315 2.14 -17.82 20.16
CA LYS A 315 2.34 -18.93 21.10
C LYS A 315 2.04 -18.57 22.56
N ASN A 316 1.96 -17.29 22.90
CA ASN A 316 1.82 -16.79 24.27
C ASN A 316 0.41 -16.26 24.56
N ALA A 317 -0.25 -15.66 23.57
CA ALA A 317 -1.47 -14.89 23.79
C ALA A 317 -2.43 -14.90 22.59
N VAL A 318 -3.70 -14.67 22.89
CA VAL A 318 -4.76 -14.41 21.93
C VAL A 318 -5.05 -12.91 21.91
N TYR A 319 -5.30 -12.36 20.73
CA TYR A 319 -5.56 -10.94 20.51
C TYR A 319 -6.89 -10.75 19.78
N GLY A 320 -7.68 -9.78 20.21
CA GLY A 320 -8.95 -9.41 19.59
C GLY A 320 -9.00 -7.94 19.21
N ARG A 321 -9.73 -7.60 18.14
CA ARG A 321 -10.08 -6.22 17.79
C ARG A 321 -11.34 -5.79 18.54
N TYR A 322 -11.30 -4.59 19.13
CA TYR A 322 -12.35 -4.03 19.99
C TYR A 322 -12.90 -2.72 19.43
N GLY A 323 -13.41 -2.76 18.19
CA GLY A 323 -13.85 -1.56 17.47
C GLY A 323 -12.79 -0.47 17.51
N ASN A 324 -13.18 0.75 17.84
CA ASN A 324 -12.26 1.90 17.92
C ASN A 324 -11.16 1.76 18.98
N ARG A 325 -11.26 0.83 19.94
CA ARG A 325 -10.18 0.57 20.90
C ARG A 325 -9.02 -0.24 20.30
N GLY A 326 -9.12 -0.71 19.05
CA GLY A 326 -8.06 -1.43 18.35
C GLY A 326 -7.78 -2.83 18.92
N ILE A 327 -6.55 -3.31 18.74
CA ILE A 327 -6.16 -4.66 19.16
C ILE A 327 -5.82 -4.71 20.65
N ARG A 328 -6.27 -5.75 21.35
CA ARG A 328 -5.93 -6.02 22.76
C ARG A 328 -5.72 -7.51 22.99
N VAL A 329 -4.92 -7.84 24.01
CA VAL A 329 -4.81 -9.20 24.53
C VAL A 329 -6.16 -9.62 25.13
N VAL A 330 -6.62 -10.82 24.80
CA VAL A 330 -7.76 -11.45 25.45
C VAL A 330 -7.27 -12.02 26.77
N GLU A 331 -7.62 -11.35 27.87
CA GLU A 331 -7.16 -11.77 29.20
C GLU A 331 -7.66 -13.17 29.54
N ARG A 332 -6.80 -13.96 30.18
CA ARG A 332 -7.11 -15.31 30.71
C ARG A 332 -7.51 -16.33 29.65
N LEU A 333 -7.06 -16.15 28.40
CA LEU A 333 -7.23 -17.13 27.33
C LEU A 333 -5.86 -17.45 26.71
N HIS A 334 -5.44 -18.71 26.79
CA HIS A 334 -4.24 -19.18 26.13
C HIS A 334 -4.57 -19.69 24.71
N PRO A 335 -3.68 -19.52 23.71
CA PRO A 335 -3.90 -20.03 22.35
C PRO A 335 -4.19 -21.54 22.29
N ASP A 336 -3.61 -22.33 23.19
CA ASP A 336 -3.83 -23.79 23.25
C ASP A 336 -5.21 -24.18 23.81
N ASP A 337 -5.91 -23.25 24.48
CA ASP A 337 -7.25 -23.50 25.00
C ASP A 337 -8.32 -23.43 23.88
N ILE A 338 -7.96 -22.94 22.69
CA ILE A 338 -8.88 -22.76 21.57
C ILE A 338 -9.23 -24.12 20.96
N VAL A 339 -10.49 -24.53 21.11
CA VAL A 339 -11.03 -25.74 20.48
C VAL A 339 -11.49 -25.44 19.04
N ARG A 340 -12.22 -24.33 18.85
CA ARG A 340 -12.68 -23.87 17.54
C ARG A 340 -13.13 -22.41 17.57
N THR A 341 -13.36 -21.85 16.39
CA THR A 341 -13.94 -20.50 16.21
C THR A 341 -15.23 -20.56 15.41
N ILE A 342 -16.19 -19.70 15.75
CA ILE A 342 -17.42 -19.48 14.98
C ILE A 342 -17.54 -17.97 14.80
N ASP A 343 -17.29 -17.46 13.59
CA ASP A 343 -17.32 -16.02 13.28
C ASP A 343 -16.57 -15.16 14.32
N ASN A 344 -17.33 -14.38 15.09
CA ASN A 344 -16.82 -13.49 16.13
C ASN A 344 -16.57 -14.17 17.49
N PHE A 345 -16.73 -15.49 17.59
CA PHE A 345 -16.60 -16.27 18.82
C PHE A 345 -15.38 -17.19 18.83
N ILE A 346 -14.73 -17.30 20.00
CA ILE A 346 -13.73 -18.33 20.31
C ILE A 346 -14.33 -19.29 21.33
N LEU A 347 -14.27 -20.59 21.06
CA LEU A 347 -14.76 -21.62 21.95
C LEU A 347 -13.58 -22.37 22.55
N THR A 348 -13.52 -22.43 23.88
CA THR A 348 -12.65 -23.35 24.63
C THR A 348 -13.44 -24.59 25.02
N GLU A 349 -12.88 -25.49 25.84
CA GLU A 349 -13.65 -26.62 26.37
C GLU A 349 -14.78 -26.20 27.33
N THR A 350 -14.69 -25.00 27.92
CA THR A 350 -15.55 -24.59 29.04
C THR A 350 -16.25 -23.25 28.86
N GLN A 351 -15.77 -22.39 27.95
CA GLN A 351 -16.32 -21.06 27.75
C GLN A 351 -16.42 -20.69 26.27
N VAL A 352 -17.45 -19.91 25.94
CA VAL A 352 -17.57 -19.19 24.67
C VAL A 352 -17.13 -17.75 24.92
N PHE A 353 -16.20 -17.23 24.13
CA PHE A 353 -15.72 -15.85 24.22
C PHE A 353 -16.21 -15.04 23.03
N CYS A 354 -16.73 -13.83 23.28
CA CYS A 354 -17.04 -12.83 22.26
C CYS A 354 -16.35 -11.52 22.59
N PHE A 355 -15.66 -10.91 21.63
CA PHE A 355 -14.81 -9.73 21.86
C PHE A 355 -13.96 -9.90 23.14
N GLY A 356 -13.33 -11.07 23.27
CA GLY A 356 -12.49 -11.49 24.40
C GLY A 356 -13.10 -11.37 25.81
N LYS A 357 -14.43 -11.40 25.92
CA LYS A 357 -15.12 -11.61 27.19
C LYS A 357 -15.89 -12.93 27.13
N PRO A 358 -15.96 -13.71 28.23
CA PRO A 358 -16.85 -14.86 28.30
C PRO A 358 -18.30 -14.42 28.05
N LEU A 359 -19.01 -15.15 27.20
CA LEU A 359 -20.43 -15.02 26.95
C LEU A 359 -21.18 -15.72 28.08
N PRO A 360 -21.85 -14.99 29.00
CA PRO A 360 -22.44 -15.60 30.18
C PRO A 360 -23.54 -16.60 29.81
N GLY A 361 -23.55 -17.75 30.49
CA GLY A 361 -24.61 -18.77 30.35
C GLY A 361 -24.52 -19.66 29.11
N ALA A 362 -23.60 -19.39 28.18
CA ALA A 362 -23.51 -20.15 26.93
C ALA A 362 -22.97 -21.57 27.12
N ASP A 363 -23.70 -22.56 26.62
CA ASP A 363 -23.24 -23.95 26.53
C ASP A 363 -22.33 -24.15 25.32
N VAL A 364 -21.04 -24.35 25.58
CA VAL A 364 -19.99 -24.52 24.57
C VAL A 364 -20.31 -25.65 23.57
N LYS A 365 -20.85 -26.77 24.06
CA LYS A 365 -20.99 -27.99 23.28
C LYS A 365 -22.04 -27.83 22.18
N SER A 366 -23.12 -27.12 22.49
CA SER A 366 -24.24 -26.88 21.59
C SER A 366 -24.20 -25.52 20.88
N PHE A 367 -23.31 -24.61 21.29
CA PHE A 367 -23.17 -23.29 20.67
C PHE A 367 -22.91 -23.36 19.16
N LYS A 368 -23.72 -22.64 18.39
CA LYS A 368 -23.67 -22.62 16.92
C LYS A 368 -24.25 -21.32 16.33
N LYS A 369 -23.86 -21.02 15.09
CA LYS A 369 -24.52 -19.99 14.26
C LYS A 369 -25.87 -20.51 13.77
N LEU A 370 -26.88 -19.64 13.77
CA LEU A 370 -28.18 -19.89 13.14
C LEU A 370 -28.19 -19.34 11.70
N GLU A 371 -28.68 -20.13 10.75
CA GLU A 371 -28.95 -19.64 9.40
C GLU A 371 -30.18 -18.73 9.41
N SER A 372 -29.96 -17.41 9.31
CA SER A 372 -31.00 -16.38 9.43
C SER A 372 -31.32 -15.65 8.11
N GLY A 373 -30.76 -16.08 6.97
CA GLY A 373 -31.01 -15.48 5.64
C GLY A 373 -30.04 -14.36 5.22
N TYR A 374 -30.39 -13.62 4.16
CA TYR A 374 -29.45 -12.99 3.22
C TYR A 374 -28.72 -11.68 3.63
N TYR A 375 -28.94 -11.12 4.82
CA TYR A 375 -28.26 -9.88 5.25
C TYR A 375 -28.04 -9.81 6.76
N GLY A 376 -26.83 -9.35 7.13
CA GLY A 376 -26.45 -8.60 8.34
C GLY A 376 -26.52 -9.28 9.71
N ASP A 377 -27.64 -9.91 10.03
CA ASP A 377 -27.89 -10.37 11.40
C ASP A 377 -27.28 -11.76 11.68
N GLU A 378 -26.25 -11.78 12.51
CA GLU A 378 -25.65 -13.01 13.00
C GLU A 378 -26.34 -13.46 14.29
N TYR A 379 -27.30 -14.36 14.13
CA TYR A 379 -27.93 -15.04 15.25
C TYR A 379 -27.13 -16.27 15.64
N TYR A 380 -27.01 -16.52 16.95
CA TYR A 380 -26.33 -17.66 17.53
C TYR A 380 -27.25 -18.31 18.55
N CYS A 381 -27.07 -19.59 18.82
CA CYS A 381 -27.81 -20.26 19.88
C CYS A 381 -27.01 -21.40 20.49
N ASP A 382 -27.44 -21.82 21.67
CA ASP A 382 -27.13 -23.10 22.27
C ASP A 382 -28.46 -23.88 22.43
N GLU A 383 -28.53 -24.86 23.33
CA GLU A 383 -29.78 -25.61 23.57
C GLU A 383 -30.89 -24.82 24.27
N GLU A 384 -30.56 -23.75 24.99
CA GLU A 384 -31.47 -23.00 25.88
C GLU A 384 -31.56 -21.50 25.57
N HIS A 385 -30.57 -20.93 24.90
CA HIS A 385 -30.39 -19.50 24.72
C HIS A 385 -30.22 -19.12 23.26
N VAL A 386 -30.62 -17.89 22.92
CA VAL A 386 -30.49 -17.28 21.60
C VAL A 386 -29.82 -15.92 21.75
N TRP A 387 -28.86 -15.61 20.89
CA TRP A 387 -28.16 -14.34 20.86
C TRP A 387 -28.24 -13.68 19.49
N LEU A 388 -28.29 -12.35 19.48
CA LEU A 388 -27.96 -11.52 18.33
C LEU A 388 -26.57 -10.92 18.58
N GLY A 389 -25.57 -11.34 17.81
CA GLY A 389 -24.18 -11.08 18.19
C GLY A 389 -23.91 -11.64 19.60
N ASN A 390 -23.48 -10.79 20.54
CA ASN A 390 -23.28 -11.15 21.94
C ASN A 390 -24.42 -10.76 22.89
N HIS A 391 -25.54 -10.24 22.36
CA HIS A 391 -26.69 -9.85 23.15
C HIS A 391 -27.64 -11.04 23.35
N LEU A 392 -27.96 -11.38 24.61
CA LEU A 392 -28.90 -12.46 24.93
C LEU A 392 -30.34 -12.01 24.69
N LEU A 393 -31.07 -12.71 23.83
CA LEU A 393 -32.49 -12.50 23.62
C LEU A 393 -33.26 -13.38 24.61
N GLU A 394 -33.60 -12.78 25.76
CA GLU A 394 -34.20 -13.51 26.86
C GLU A 394 -35.48 -14.26 26.47
N ASN A 395 -35.66 -15.45 27.04
CA ASN A 395 -36.84 -16.31 26.93
C ASN A 395 -37.14 -16.90 25.55
N LEU A 396 -36.39 -16.56 24.49
CA LEU A 396 -36.57 -17.20 23.19
C LEU A 396 -36.13 -18.67 23.22
N ASN A 397 -37.02 -19.56 22.77
CA ASN A 397 -36.71 -20.97 22.60
C ASN A 397 -35.97 -21.23 21.27
N PRO A 398 -34.71 -21.70 21.28
CA PRO A 398 -33.93 -21.95 20.07
C PRO A 398 -34.55 -22.95 19.09
N LYS A 399 -35.44 -23.85 19.57
CA LYS A 399 -35.99 -24.96 18.79
C LYS A 399 -37.21 -24.58 17.95
N THR A 400 -37.85 -23.46 18.26
CA THR A 400 -39.11 -23.02 17.59
C THR A 400 -38.97 -21.66 16.90
N LEU A 401 -37.73 -21.19 16.70
CA LEU A 401 -37.45 -19.90 16.09
C LEU A 401 -37.98 -19.79 14.66
N ARG A 402 -38.53 -18.63 14.35
CA ARG A 402 -38.96 -18.19 13.03
C ARG A 402 -38.45 -16.76 12.80
N PHE A 403 -37.85 -16.55 11.63
CA PHE A 403 -37.34 -15.26 11.20
C PHE A 403 -38.25 -14.66 10.12
N PHE A 404 -38.52 -13.37 10.23
CA PHE A 404 -39.17 -12.58 9.20
C PHE A 404 -38.23 -11.46 8.74
N THR A 405 -37.90 -11.48 7.45
CA THR A 405 -36.92 -10.57 6.85
C THR A 405 -37.61 -9.42 6.12
N PHE A 406 -37.18 -8.21 6.43
CA PHE A 406 -37.43 -7.03 5.61
C PHE A 406 -36.29 -6.91 4.59
N VAL A 407 -36.59 -6.69 3.31
CA VAL A 407 -35.57 -6.78 2.22
C VAL A 407 -34.48 -5.70 2.31
N GLU A 408 -34.73 -4.59 3.00
CA GLU A 408 -33.79 -3.46 3.13
C GLU A 408 -33.66 -2.96 4.58
N SER A 409 -33.99 -3.79 5.59
CA SER A 409 -33.76 -3.46 7.00
C SER A 409 -32.49 -4.14 7.50
N GLU A 410 -31.77 -3.44 8.38
CA GLU A 410 -30.63 -4.01 9.12
C GLU A 410 -31.07 -5.06 10.15
N HIS A 411 -32.35 -5.07 10.55
CA HIS A 411 -32.84 -5.97 11.61
C HIS A 411 -34.03 -6.82 11.16
N LYS A 412 -34.01 -8.09 11.58
CA LYS A 412 -35.10 -9.07 11.39
C LYS A 412 -36.03 -9.12 12.58
N LEU A 413 -37.29 -9.46 12.31
CA LEU A 413 -38.24 -9.87 13.34
C LEU A 413 -38.00 -11.36 13.65
N VAL A 414 -37.82 -11.71 14.91
CA VAL A 414 -37.63 -13.10 15.37
C VAL A 414 -38.66 -13.45 16.43
N THR A 415 -39.20 -14.67 16.35
CA THR A 415 -40.12 -15.21 17.35
C THR A 415 -39.92 -16.69 17.54
N ASP A 416 -40.22 -17.19 18.73
CA ASP A 416 -40.30 -18.62 19.05
C ASP A 416 -41.75 -19.11 19.19
N GLY A 417 -42.74 -18.25 18.89
CA GLY A 417 -44.16 -18.49 19.12
C GLY A 417 -44.71 -17.97 20.45
N GLN A 418 -43.86 -17.43 21.33
CA GLN A 418 -44.24 -16.79 22.60
C GLN A 418 -43.74 -15.35 22.69
N TRP A 419 -42.51 -15.09 22.27
CA TRP A 419 -41.88 -13.78 22.33
C TRP A 419 -41.56 -13.27 20.95
N VAL A 420 -41.54 -11.94 20.78
CA VAL A 420 -41.24 -11.29 19.50
C VAL A 420 -40.17 -10.25 19.74
N TYR A 421 -39.08 -10.33 18.98
CA TYR A 421 -37.99 -9.37 18.99
C TYR A 421 -37.80 -8.75 17.61
N LEU A 422 -37.42 -7.47 17.59
CA LEU A 422 -36.88 -6.80 16.41
C LEU A 422 -35.45 -6.35 16.74
N GLY A 423 -34.45 -7.01 16.15
CA GLY A 423 -33.07 -6.85 16.60
C GLY A 423 -32.90 -7.27 18.07
N GLU A 424 -32.34 -6.40 18.91
CA GLU A 424 -32.19 -6.63 20.36
C GLU A 424 -33.46 -6.28 21.18
N GLN A 425 -34.48 -5.69 20.55
CA GLN A 425 -35.64 -5.12 21.26
C GLN A 425 -36.80 -6.09 21.38
N LEU A 426 -37.24 -6.39 22.60
CA LEU A 426 -38.47 -7.14 22.87
C LEU A 426 -39.72 -6.30 22.54
N ILE A 427 -40.69 -6.89 21.84
CA ILE A 427 -41.99 -6.29 21.52
C ILE A 427 -43.10 -7.04 22.28
N PRO A 428 -43.40 -6.65 23.54
CA PRO A 428 -44.25 -7.45 24.42
C PRO A 428 -45.74 -7.49 24.04
N GLU A 429 -46.25 -6.50 23.31
CA GLU A 429 -47.65 -6.44 22.89
C GLU A 429 -47.95 -7.17 21.57
N ALA A 430 -46.90 -7.66 20.89
CA ALA A 430 -47.07 -8.35 19.61
C ALA A 430 -47.69 -9.73 19.82
N ASP A 431 -48.57 -10.15 18.92
CA ASP A 431 -49.03 -11.55 18.89
C ASP A 431 -48.06 -12.41 18.07
N PRO A 432 -47.25 -13.28 18.72
CA PRO A 432 -46.18 -14.04 18.07
C PRO A 432 -46.69 -15.08 17.05
N LEU A 433 -47.96 -15.49 17.12
CA LEU A 433 -48.52 -16.54 16.27
C LEU A 433 -49.03 -16.01 14.92
N THR A 434 -49.29 -14.70 14.84
CA THR A 434 -50.01 -14.08 13.71
C THR A 434 -49.19 -13.01 12.98
N LEU A 435 -47.88 -13.01 13.18
CA LEU A 435 -46.96 -12.06 12.57
C LEU A 435 -46.95 -12.14 11.04
N GLU A 436 -47.04 -10.98 10.39
CA GLU A 436 -46.97 -10.81 8.95
C GLU A 436 -46.18 -9.55 8.59
N VAL A 437 -45.15 -9.69 7.73
CA VAL A 437 -44.42 -8.54 7.16
C VAL A 437 -45.16 -8.07 5.91
N LEU A 438 -45.64 -6.83 5.94
CA LEU A 438 -46.57 -6.30 4.93
C LEU A 438 -45.88 -5.79 3.66
N LEU A 439 -44.67 -5.25 3.78
CA LEU A 439 -43.87 -4.86 2.64
C LEU A 439 -42.40 -5.18 2.86
N ARG A 440 -41.75 -5.61 1.79
CA ARG A 440 -40.33 -5.91 1.73
C ARG A 440 -39.62 -4.75 1.01
N GLY A 441 -38.97 -3.85 1.76
CA GLY A 441 -38.24 -2.68 1.26
C GLY A 441 -38.00 -1.65 2.38
N MET A 442 -37.73 -0.38 2.05
CA MET A 442 -37.55 0.72 3.01
C MET A 442 -38.66 0.87 4.06
N SER A 443 -39.85 0.33 3.77
CA SER A 443 -41.01 0.37 4.65
C SER A 443 -40.96 -0.79 5.66
N SER A 444 -40.59 -0.52 6.91
CA SER A 444 -40.51 -1.51 8.01
C SER A 444 -41.89 -1.81 8.66
N PHE A 445 -42.94 -1.92 7.83
CA PHE A 445 -44.28 -2.22 8.33
C PHE A 445 -44.52 -3.72 8.46
N TRP A 446 -45.04 -4.10 9.61
CA TRP A 446 -45.50 -5.46 9.89
C TRP A 446 -46.75 -5.38 10.78
N ARG A 447 -47.51 -6.46 10.81
CA ARG A 447 -48.72 -6.57 11.61
C ARG A 447 -48.75 -7.87 12.37
N ASP A 448 -49.60 -7.87 13.37
CA ASP A 448 -50.17 -9.07 13.95
C ASP A 448 -51.70 -9.05 13.73
N LYS A 449 -52.44 -9.98 14.34
CA LYS A 449 -53.90 -10.04 14.18
C LYS A 449 -54.64 -8.78 14.63
N SER A 450 -54.09 -8.01 15.57
CA SER A 450 -54.78 -6.89 16.24
C SER A 450 -54.06 -5.55 16.09
N ASN A 451 -52.78 -5.56 15.75
CA ASN A 451 -51.94 -4.37 15.73
C ASN A 451 -51.15 -4.27 14.43
N ILE A 452 -50.73 -3.05 14.13
CA ILE A 452 -49.75 -2.76 13.09
C ILE A 452 -48.62 -1.93 13.69
N TRP A 453 -47.43 -2.17 13.16
CA TRP A 453 -46.17 -1.70 13.67
C TRP A 453 -45.35 -1.11 12.53
N TYR A 454 -44.61 -0.05 12.84
CA TYR A 454 -43.51 0.45 12.03
C TYR A 454 -42.23 0.32 12.84
N SER A 455 -41.28 -0.51 12.39
CA SER A 455 -40.13 -0.91 13.22
C SER A 455 -40.64 -1.51 14.55
N ASP A 456 -40.16 -1.04 15.69
CA ASP A 456 -40.53 -1.41 17.05
C ASP A 456 -41.72 -0.58 17.59
N GLY A 457 -42.22 0.38 16.81
CA GLY A 457 -43.27 1.32 17.22
C GLY A 457 -44.67 0.90 16.78
N LYS A 458 -45.60 0.80 17.74
CA LYS A 458 -47.03 0.53 17.49
C LYS A 458 -47.75 1.76 16.93
N LEU A 459 -48.57 1.58 15.90
CA LEU A 459 -49.52 2.60 15.44
C LEU A 459 -50.73 2.61 16.37
N LYS A 460 -50.65 3.41 17.44
CA LYS A 460 -51.65 3.41 18.52
C LYS A 460 -53.01 3.94 18.06
N GLY A 461 -54.02 3.09 18.03
CA GLY A 461 -55.39 3.47 17.65
C GLY A 461 -55.76 3.12 16.21
N ALA A 462 -54.83 2.55 15.43
CA ALA A 462 -55.14 1.96 14.14
C ALA A 462 -56.03 0.71 14.30
N ASP A 463 -57.14 0.64 13.57
CA ASP A 463 -58.01 -0.54 13.53
C ASP A 463 -57.71 -1.39 12.28
N VAL A 464 -56.85 -2.39 12.45
CA VAL A 464 -56.49 -3.36 11.40
C VAL A 464 -57.36 -4.62 11.40
N THR A 465 -58.35 -4.68 12.30
CA THR A 465 -59.29 -5.80 12.38
C THR A 465 -60.47 -5.62 11.45
N HIS A 466 -60.87 -4.37 11.19
CA HIS A 466 -61.98 -4.04 10.30
C HIS A 466 -61.57 -3.26 9.04
N ASN A 467 -60.29 -2.90 8.89
CA ASN A 467 -59.79 -2.18 7.72
C ASN A 467 -58.59 -2.88 7.11
N ASP A 468 -58.52 -2.83 5.78
CA ASP A 468 -57.33 -3.23 5.04
C ASP A 468 -56.19 -2.24 5.29
N VAL A 469 -54.97 -2.77 5.25
CA VAL A 469 -53.74 -1.98 5.37
C VAL A 469 -53.14 -1.83 3.99
N GLU A 470 -53.08 -0.60 3.49
CA GLU A 470 -52.41 -0.27 2.24
C GLU A 470 -51.08 0.43 2.56
N ILE A 471 -49.96 -0.24 2.24
CA ILE A 471 -48.63 0.36 2.36
C ILE A 471 -48.30 1.11 1.08
N TYR A 472 -48.01 2.41 1.19
CA TYR A 472 -47.53 3.17 0.06
C TYR A 472 -46.07 2.80 -0.23
N ARG A 473 -45.84 2.03 -1.31
CA ARG A 473 -44.54 1.45 -1.66
C ARG A 473 -43.43 2.50 -1.75
N GLY A 474 -42.26 2.15 -1.22
CA GLY A 474 -41.08 3.02 -1.25
C GLY A 474 -41.19 4.23 -0.32
N SER A 475 -42.13 4.21 0.63
CA SER A 475 -42.37 5.31 1.56
C SER A 475 -42.60 4.84 3.00
N ILE A 476 -42.59 5.79 3.92
CA ILE A 476 -42.89 5.59 5.35
C ILE A 476 -44.38 5.76 5.68
N TYR A 477 -45.26 5.83 4.67
CA TYR A 477 -46.69 6.06 4.86
C TYR A 477 -47.52 4.79 4.64
N CYS A 478 -48.63 4.67 5.36
CA CYS A 478 -49.67 3.68 5.09
C CYS A 478 -51.07 4.24 5.30
N ARG A 479 -52.06 3.65 4.61
CA ARG A 479 -53.49 3.93 4.80
C ARG A 479 -54.14 2.76 5.52
N ILE A 480 -55.01 3.09 6.47
CA ILE A 480 -55.84 2.14 7.22
C ILE A 480 -57.23 2.74 7.32
N GLY A 481 -58.17 2.23 6.51
CA GLY A 481 -59.49 2.84 6.35
C GLY A 481 -59.39 4.27 5.81
N GLU A 482 -60.06 5.22 6.47
CA GLU A 482 -60.04 6.66 6.11
C GLU A 482 -58.93 7.44 6.85
N ARG A 483 -57.85 6.78 7.26
CA ARG A 483 -56.76 7.39 8.02
C ARG A 483 -55.42 7.12 7.36
N ILE A 484 -54.56 8.12 7.34
CA ILE A 484 -53.19 8.04 6.83
C ILE A 484 -52.23 8.13 8.01
N TRP A 485 -51.23 7.25 8.00
CA TRP A 485 -50.17 7.20 9.00
C TRP A 485 -48.82 7.45 8.34
N CYS A 486 -47.95 8.15 9.05
CA CYS A 486 -46.52 8.26 8.77
C CYS A 486 -45.75 7.59 9.90
N GLN A 487 -45.07 6.48 9.61
CA GLN A 487 -44.45 5.63 10.62
C GLN A 487 -45.48 5.23 11.69
N HIS A 488 -45.27 5.57 12.96
CA HIS A 488 -46.19 5.31 14.06
C HIS A 488 -47.14 6.49 14.37
N THR A 489 -47.19 7.52 13.53
CA THR A 489 -47.99 8.76 13.76
C THR A 489 -49.17 8.85 12.79
N GLU A 490 -50.38 9.03 13.30
CA GLU A 490 -51.56 9.37 12.49
C GLU A 490 -51.42 10.81 11.99
N LEU A 491 -51.69 11.04 10.71
CA LEU A 491 -51.69 12.38 10.12
C LEU A 491 -53.05 13.05 10.33
N GLU A 492 -53.03 14.31 10.73
CA GLU A 492 -54.24 15.12 10.92
C GLU A 492 -54.59 15.90 9.64
N ASP A 493 -55.89 16.18 9.46
CA ASP A 493 -56.45 17.00 8.38
C ASP A 493 -56.07 16.59 6.94
N VAL A 494 -55.86 15.29 6.72
CA VAL A 494 -55.49 14.73 5.40
C VAL A 494 -56.72 14.54 4.52
N ASP A 495 -56.63 15.01 3.27
CA ASP A 495 -57.56 14.59 2.23
C ASP A 495 -57.10 13.25 1.61
N VAL A 496 -57.68 12.17 2.12
CA VAL A 496 -57.27 10.79 1.79
C VAL A 496 -57.41 10.49 0.28
N ASP A 497 -58.43 11.03 -0.38
CA ASP A 497 -58.72 10.78 -1.80
C ASP A 497 -57.66 11.36 -2.75
N SER A 498 -57.03 12.47 -2.37
CA SER A 498 -55.96 13.11 -3.16
C SER A 498 -54.55 12.84 -2.62
N PHE A 499 -54.42 12.02 -1.56
CA PHE A 499 -53.13 11.73 -0.95
C PHE A 499 -52.21 10.95 -1.89
N ALA A 500 -51.03 11.50 -2.17
CA ALA A 500 -50.06 10.93 -3.09
C ALA A 500 -48.64 11.04 -2.53
N ILE A 501 -47.86 9.97 -2.67
CA ILE A 501 -46.44 9.96 -2.30
C ILE A 501 -45.61 10.67 -3.37
N THR A 502 -44.74 11.58 -2.92
CA THR A 502 -43.80 12.31 -3.79
C THR A 502 -42.35 11.91 -3.55
N ALA A 503 -42.01 11.43 -2.34
CA ALA A 503 -40.72 10.82 -2.01
C ALA A 503 -40.85 9.87 -0.81
N TRP A 504 -39.80 9.15 -0.44
CA TRP A 504 -39.85 8.17 0.66
C TRP A 504 -40.30 8.76 2.01
N ASN A 505 -40.05 10.04 2.25
CA ASN A 505 -40.47 10.83 3.42
C ASN A 505 -41.35 12.04 3.05
N GLN A 506 -41.94 12.07 1.85
CA GLN A 506 -42.78 13.17 1.41
C GLN A 506 -44.06 12.69 0.74
N ALA A 507 -45.14 13.40 1.02
CA ALA A 507 -46.42 13.19 0.39
C ALA A 507 -47.11 14.54 0.15
N GLN A 508 -48.22 14.53 -0.54
CA GLN A 508 -49.07 15.70 -0.73
C GLN A 508 -50.53 15.27 -0.83
N ASP A 509 -51.42 16.18 -0.49
CA ASP A 509 -52.83 16.10 -0.83
C ASP A 509 -53.26 17.40 -1.52
N LYS A 510 -54.56 17.57 -1.78
CA LYS A 510 -55.11 18.78 -2.41
C LYS A 510 -54.95 20.05 -1.55
N ASN A 511 -54.71 19.90 -0.25
CA ASN A 511 -54.66 21.00 0.71
C ASN A 511 -53.23 21.38 1.11
N GLY A 512 -52.22 20.52 0.90
CA GLY A 512 -50.84 20.81 1.28
C GLY A 512 -49.84 19.71 0.95
N ARG A 513 -48.60 19.88 1.44
CA ARG A 513 -47.53 18.89 1.38
C ARG A 513 -47.18 18.38 2.76
N PHE A 514 -46.68 17.16 2.84
CA PHE A 514 -46.19 16.53 4.05
C PHE A 514 -44.70 16.23 3.92
N TYR A 515 -43.94 16.54 4.97
CA TYR A 515 -42.57 16.10 5.15
C TYR A 515 -42.49 15.32 6.47
N PHE A 516 -42.27 14.01 6.40
CA PHE A 516 -42.60 13.07 7.47
C PHE A 516 -44.06 13.27 7.94
N SER A 517 -44.30 13.35 9.25
CA SER A 517 -45.62 13.56 9.82
C SER A 517 -46.06 15.04 9.85
N ARG A 518 -45.21 15.97 9.40
CA ARG A 518 -45.50 17.41 9.47
C ARG A 518 -46.09 17.91 8.16
N ARG A 519 -47.22 18.62 8.26
CA ARG A 519 -47.82 19.35 7.16
C ARG A 519 -47.10 20.68 6.91
N ARG A 520 -46.99 21.06 5.65
CA ARG A 520 -46.62 22.39 5.17
C ARG A 520 -47.65 22.82 4.14
N ASP A 521 -48.25 23.96 4.37
CA ASP A 521 -49.19 24.52 3.40
C ASP A 521 -48.42 25.01 2.17
N TYR A 522 -49.11 25.15 1.04
CA TYR A 522 -48.47 25.60 -0.21
C TYR A 522 -47.96 27.05 -0.15
N GLU A 523 -48.34 27.81 0.87
CA GLU A 523 -48.04 29.23 1.03
C GLU A 523 -46.81 29.54 1.91
N ASP A 524 -46.12 28.52 2.46
CA ASP A 524 -44.92 28.67 3.31
C ASP A 524 -43.58 28.25 2.65
#